data_AF-A0A377R392-F1
#
_entry.id   AF-A0A377R392-F1
#
_cell.length_a   1.000
_cell.length_b   1.000
_cell.length_c   1.000
_cell.angle_alpha   90.00
_cell.angle_beta   90.00
_cell.angle_gamma   90.00
#
_symmetry.space_group_name_H-M   'P 1'
#
loop_
_entity.id
_entity.type
_entity.pdbx_description
1 polymer ?
#
loop_
_entity_poly.entity_id
_entity_poly.type
_entity_poly.pdbx_seq_one_letter_code
_entity_poly.pdbx_strand_id
1 'polypeptide(L)' 'MSWDALDRAKRLLTNPIMVVIGDKTGAFGSHHFGYDIIRRAEAKELVILPFSHYELYNLPAASNAALEKIMPFFGKNL' A
#
# COMPACT_ATOMS: atom_id res chain seq x y z
N MET A 1 11.30 13.95 -18.87
CA MET A 1 11.02 13.70 -17.44
C MET A 1 11.10 12.21 -17.19
N SER A 2 11.89 11.75 -16.23
CA SER A 2 12.10 10.32 -15.90
C SER A 2 12.00 10.07 -14.39
N TRP A 3 11.10 10.79 -13.71
CA TRP A 3 10.96 10.66 -12.26
C TRP A 3 10.16 9.40 -11.90
N ASP A 4 10.72 8.56 -11.04
CA ASP A 4 10.10 7.34 -10.48
C ASP A 4 10.25 7.37 -8.95
N ALA A 5 9.13 7.39 -8.23
CA ALA A 5 9.12 7.33 -6.76
C ALA A 5 9.66 5.99 -6.21
N LEU A 6 9.72 4.95 -7.04
CA LEU A 6 10.18 3.61 -6.69
C LEU A 6 11.61 3.34 -7.19
N ASP A 7 12.35 4.37 -7.62
CA ASP A 7 13.75 4.23 -8.00
C ASP A 7 14.54 3.58 -6.86
N ARG A 8 15.37 2.59 -7.19
CA ARG A 8 16.20 1.81 -6.26
C ARG A 8 15.47 1.12 -5.10
N ALA A 9 14.12 1.06 -5.08
CA ALA A 9 13.36 0.40 -4.01
C ALA A 9 13.85 -1.03 -3.75
N LYS A 10 14.16 -1.80 -4.82
CA LYS A 10 14.71 -3.16 -4.71
C LYS A 10 16.02 -3.26 -3.92
N ARG A 11 16.82 -2.18 -3.86
CA ARG A 11 18.12 -2.16 -3.16
C ARG A 11 18.07 -1.45 -1.82
N LEU A 12 17.22 -0.44 -1.69
CA LEU A 12 17.24 0.48 -0.54
C LEU A 12 16.04 0.31 0.40
N LEU A 13 14.93 -0.28 -0.06
CA LEU A 13 13.76 -0.52 0.78
C LEU A 13 13.92 -1.84 1.54
N THR A 14 14.69 -1.80 2.61
CA THR A 14 15.05 -2.97 3.42
C THR A 14 14.12 -3.22 4.61
N ASN A 15 13.38 -2.20 5.03
CA ASN A 15 12.41 -2.34 6.12
C ASN A 15 11.15 -3.06 5.64
N PRO A 16 10.47 -3.83 6.52
CA PRO A 16 9.15 -4.36 6.21
C PRO A 16 8.19 -3.25 5.79
N ILE A 17 7.43 -3.48 4.73
CA ILE A 17 6.35 -2.59 4.31
C ILE A 17 4.99 -3.30 4.28
N MET A 18 3.95 -2.53 4.56
CA MET A 18 2.57 -2.90 4.25
C MET A 18 2.03 -1.89 3.25
N VAL A 19 1.33 -2.39 2.23
CA VAL A 19 0.65 -1.58 1.23
C VAL A 19 -0.82 -1.92 1.25
N VAL A 20 -1.65 -0.92 1.53
CA VAL A 20 -3.12 -1.06 1.52
C VAL A 20 -3.67 -0.37 0.27
N ILE A 21 -4.37 -1.13 -0.56
CA ILE A 21 -5.04 -0.61 -1.76
C ILE A 21 -6.51 -1.03 -1.79
N GLY A 22 -7.30 -0.25 -2.51
CA GLY A 22 -8.67 -0.60 -2.84
C GLY A 22 -8.74 -1.44 -4.13
N ASP A 23 -9.70 -2.37 -4.23
CA ASP A 23 -9.92 -3.19 -5.43
C ASP A 23 -10.60 -2.42 -6.58
N LYS A 24 -11.33 -1.35 -6.28
CA LYS A 24 -11.94 -0.48 -7.28
C LYS A 24 -10.87 0.41 -7.90
N THR A 25 -10.39 0.02 -9.09
CA THR A 25 -9.34 0.74 -9.82
C THR A 25 -9.81 2.14 -10.24
N GLY A 26 -9.01 3.15 -9.93
CA GLY A 26 -9.22 4.55 -10.34
C GLY A 26 -8.30 5.01 -11.48
N ALA A 27 -8.43 6.27 -11.89
CA ALA A 27 -7.70 6.83 -13.05
C ALA A 27 -6.22 7.17 -12.79
N PHE A 28 -5.79 7.26 -11.53
CA PHE A 28 -4.47 7.82 -11.15
C PHE A 28 -3.38 6.77 -10.94
N GLY A 29 -3.61 5.52 -11.34
CA GLY A 29 -2.60 4.46 -11.27
C GLY A 29 -2.23 3.98 -9.86
N SER A 30 -2.86 4.51 -8.80
CA SER A 30 -2.58 4.12 -7.39
C SER A 30 -2.73 2.61 -7.14
N HIS A 31 -3.73 1.97 -7.77
CA HIS A 31 -3.89 0.52 -7.75
C HIS A 31 -2.64 -0.20 -8.32
N HIS A 32 -2.20 0.17 -9.52
CA HIS A 32 -1.01 -0.42 -10.15
C HIS A 32 0.27 -0.12 -9.36
N PHE A 33 0.39 1.10 -8.83
CA PHE A 33 1.53 1.52 -8.01
C PHE A 33 1.68 0.64 -6.77
N GLY A 34 0.57 0.28 -6.12
CA GLY A 34 0.57 -0.64 -4.98
C GLY A 34 1.17 -2.01 -5.32
N TYR A 35 0.86 -2.57 -6.51
CA TYR A 35 1.50 -3.81 -6.96
C TYR A 35 2.97 -3.62 -7.33
N ASP A 36 3.35 -2.47 -7.92
CA ASP A 36 4.74 -2.26 -8.36
C ASP A 36 5.72 -2.18 -7.17
N ILE A 37 5.39 -1.40 -6.13
CA ILE A 37 6.23 -1.36 -4.93
C ILE A 37 6.32 -2.73 -4.24
N ILE A 38 5.22 -3.48 -4.20
CA ILE A 38 5.21 -4.85 -3.68
C ILE A 38 6.12 -5.74 -4.53
N ARG A 39 6.13 -5.65 -5.86
CA ARG A 39 7.07 -6.44 -6.68
C ARG A 39 8.54 -6.11 -6.38
N ARG A 40 8.84 -4.86 -6.05
CA ARG A 40 10.22 -4.39 -5.80
C ARG A 40 10.72 -4.64 -4.38
N ALA A 41 9.86 -4.64 -3.37
CA ALA A 41 10.24 -4.86 -1.97
C ALA A 41 10.57 -6.33 -1.64
N GLU A 42 11.40 -6.57 -0.62
CA GLU A 42 11.71 -7.91 -0.10
C GLU A 42 10.72 -8.35 0.98
N ALA A 43 10.66 -7.64 2.12
CA ALA A 43 9.72 -7.91 3.21
C ALA A 43 8.45 -7.07 3.04
N LYS A 44 7.33 -7.73 2.70
CA LYS A 44 6.15 -7.04 2.18
C LYS A 44 4.84 -7.73 2.50
N GLU A 45 3.81 -6.92 2.73
CA GLU A 45 2.42 -7.34 2.84
C GLU A 45 1.53 -6.46 1.95
N LEU A 46 0.69 -7.09 1.13
CA LEU A 46 -0.30 -6.40 0.30
C LEU A 46 -1.69 -6.69 0.84
N VAL A 47 -2.40 -5.65 1.26
CA VAL A 47 -3.80 -5.70 1.69
C VAL A 47 -4.65 -5.07 0.60
N ILE A 48 -5.64 -5.83 0.12
CA ILE A 48 -6.62 -5.35 -0.87
C ILE A 48 -7.97 -5.31 -0.18
N LEU A 49 -8.61 -4.15 -0.17
CA LEU A 49 -9.92 -3.94 0.46
C LEU A 49 -11.00 -3.64 -0.60
N PRO A 50 -12.28 -3.99 -0.37
CA PRO A 50 -13.39 -3.80 -1.31
C PRO A 50 -13.89 -2.34 -1.41
N PHE A 51 -12.95 -1.39 -1.47
CA PHE A 51 -13.17 0.05 -1.48
C PHE A 51 -12.41 0.69 -2.63
N SER A 52 -12.78 1.91 -2.99
CA SER A 52 -12.01 2.75 -3.90
C SER A 52 -10.87 3.45 -3.17
N HIS A 53 -9.92 3.95 -3.96
CA HIS A 53 -8.86 4.81 -3.46
C HIS A 53 -9.39 5.99 -2.62
N TYR A 54 -10.50 6.61 -3.05
CA TYR A 54 -11.10 7.76 -2.36
C TYR A 54 -11.82 7.37 -1.06
N GLU A 55 -12.53 6.24 -1.05
CA GLU A 55 -13.21 5.74 0.15
C GLU A 55 -12.21 5.45 1.28
N LEU A 56 -11.00 4.98 0.98
CA LEU A 56 -9.95 4.77 1.97
C LEU A 56 -9.51 6.05 2.72
N TYR A 57 -9.77 7.25 2.18
CA TYR A 57 -9.43 8.51 2.86
C TYR A 57 -10.44 8.88 3.95
N ASN A 58 -11.74 8.63 3.75
CA ASN A 58 -12.78 9.27 4.56
C ASN A 58 -14.01 8.42 4.88
N LEU A 59 -14.18 7.23 4.29
CA LEU A 59 -15.27 6.31 4.68
C LEU A 59 -14.84 5.56 5.95
N PRO A 60 -15.53 5.73 7.10
CA PRO A 60 -15.10 5.11 8.36
C PRO A 60 -14.94 3.59 8.28
N ALA A 61 -15.81 2.91 7.53
CA ALA A 61 -15.69 1.47 7.33
C ALA A 61 -14.40 1.07 6.59
N ALA A 62 -13.98 1.87 5.61
CA ALA A 62 -12.77 1.61 4.82
C ALA A 62 -11.50 1.93 5.60
N SER A 63 -11.47 3.08 6.28
CA SER A 63 -10.31 3.47 7.10
C SER A 63 -10.13 2.55 8.31
N ASN A 64 -11.21 2.14 8.97
CA ASN A 64 -11.13 1.17 10.08
C ASN A 64 -10.61 -0.19 9.61
N ALA A 65 -11.11 -0.72 8.49
CA ALA A 65 -10.64 -1.98 7.92
C ALA A 65 -9.13 -1.93 7.56
N ALA A 66 -8.63 -0.78 7.11
CA ALA A 66 -7.20 -0.58 6.90
C ALA A 66 -6.43 -0.54 8.24
N LEU A 67 -6.92 0.20 9.23
CA LEU A 67 -6.29 0.31 10.56
C LEU A 67 -6.20 -1.03 11.29
N GLU A 68 -7.19 -1.90 11.14
CA GLU A 68 -7.18 -3.26 11.70
C GLU A 68 -5.98 -4.10 11.21
N LYS A 69 -5.45 -3.81 10.02
CA LYS A 69 -4.25 -4.46 9.48
C LYS A 69 -2.98 -3.70 9.82
N ILE A 70 -3.03 -2.37 9.73
CA ILE A 70 -1.89 -1.47 9.98
C ILE A 70 -1.40 -1.59 11.43
N MET A 71 -2.32 -1.63 12.41
CA MET A 71 -1.96 -1.62 13.83
C MET A 71 -1.13 -2.85 14.25
N PRO A 72 -1.54 -4.10 13.96
CA PRO A 72 -0.70 -5.27 14.24
C PRO A 72 0.62 -5.29 13.47
N PHE A 73 0.61 -4.83 12.21
CA PHE A 73 1.83 -4.79 11.39
C PHE A 73 2.91 -3.92 12.04
N PHE A 74 2.55 -2.70 12.44
CA PHE A 74 3.50 -1.83 13.13
C PHE A 74 3.84 -2.32 14.54
N GLY A 75 2.88 -2.91 15.27
CA GLY A 75 3.17 -3.52 16.57
C GLY A 75 4.19 -4.67 16.52
N LYS A 76 4.39 -5.30 15.35
CA LYS A 76 5.39 -6.36 15.12
C LYS A 76 6.73 -5.84 14.58
N ASN A 77 6.71 -4.76 13.82
CA ASN A 77 7.85 -4.33 12.99
C ASN A 77 8.46 -2.97 13.37
N LEU A 78 7.95 -2.30 14.41
CA LEU A 78 8.57 -1.14 15.07
C LEU A 78 9.19 -1.56 16.40
#